data_AF-F3GNZ7-F1
#
_entry.id   AF-F3GNZ7-F1
#
_cell.length_a   1.000
_cell.length_b   1.000
_cell.length_c   1.000
_cell.angle_alpha   90.00
_cell.angle_beta   90.00
_cell.angle_gamma   90.00
#
_symmetry.space_group_name_H-M   'P 1'
#
loop_
_entity.id
_entity.type
_entity.pdbx_description
1 polymer ?
#
loop_
_entity_poly.entity_id
_entity_poly.type
_entity_poly.pdbx_seq_one_letter_code
_entity_poly.pdbx_strand_id
1 'polypeptide(L)' 'GFSHLYGGVPGGQAEYVRVPKANVGPFKVPGTLADEKVLFLSDILPTAWQAVLNAGIGQGSTVAIYGAGPVGLMSA' A
#
# COMPACT_ATOMS: atom_id res chain seq x y z
N GLY A 1 -0.48 -10.60 -2.44
CA GLY A 1 -0.06 -12.01 -2.57
C GLY A 1 -1.21 -12.87 -3.07
N PHE A 2 -0.93 -14.09 -3.54
CA PHE A 2 -1.98 -15.04 -3.92
C PHE A 2 -2.65 -15.62 -2.67
N SER A 3 -3.98 -15.70 -2.66
CA SER A 3 -4.75 -16.42 -1.64
C SER A 3 -6.10 -16.83 -2.19
N HIS A 4 -6.54 -18.06 -1.88
CA HIS A 4 -7.89 -18.51 -2.20
C HIS A 4 -8.96 -17.73 -1.43
N LEU A 5 -8.64 -17.19 -0.25
CA LEU A 5 -9.55 -16.37 0.55
C LEU A 5 -9.89 -15.03 -0.14
N TYR A 6 -9.00 -14.53 -1.00
CA TYR A 6 -9.12 -13.22 -1.65
C TYR A 6 -9.23 -13.34 -3.18
N GLY A 7 -9.90 -14.39 -3.65
CA GLY A 7 -10.28 -14.55 -5.07
C GLY A 7 -9.29 -15.32 -5.95
N GLY A 8 -8.20 -15.84 -5.39
CA GLY A 8 -7.30 -16.74 -6.11
C GLY A 8 -6.66 -16.13 -7.37
N VAL A 9 -6.40 -14.82 -7.36
CA VAL A 9 -5.76 -14.11 -8.47
C VAL A 9 -4.23 -14.28 -8.37
N PRO A 10 -3.54 -14.73 -9.42
CA PRO A 10 -2.08 -14.79 -9.43
C PRO A 10 -1.42 -13.43 -9.14
N GLY A 11 -0.26 -13.47 -8.48
CA GLY A 11 0.51 -12.26 -8.15
C GLY A 11 1.23 -11.64 -9.36
N GLY A 12 1.86 -10.47 -9.15
CA GLY A 12 2.51 -9.69 -10.20
C GLY A 12 4.01 -9.96 -10.41
N GLN A 13 4.61 -10.92 -9.70
CA GLN A 13 6.01 -11.32 -9.94
C GLN A 13 6.10 -12.22 -11.19
N ALA A 14 5.78 -11.64 -12.34
CA ALA A 14 5.72 -12.29 -13.65
C ALA A 14 5.86 -11.21 -14.75
N GLU A 15 6.07 -11.63 -16.00
CA GLU A 15 6.17 -10.70 -17.15
C GLU A 15 4.85 -9.96 -17.43
N TYR A 16 3.73 -10.55 -17.03
CA TYR A 16 2.39 -9.97 -17.18
C TYR A 16 1.56 -10.21 -15.91
N VAL A 17 0.70 -9.25 -15.55
CA VAL A 17 -0.22 -9.35 -14.42
C VAL A 17 -1.67 -9.19 -14.87
N ARG A 18 -2.55 -10.06 -14.38
CA ARG A 18 -4.00 -9.93 -14.60
C ARG A 18 -4.57 -8.95 -13.57
N VAL A 19 -5.20 -7.88 -14.04
CA VAL A 19 -5.90 -6.90 -13.19
C VAL A 19 -7.41 -6.96 -13.45
N PRO A 20 -8.18 -7.70 -12.64
CA PRO A 20 -9.65 -7.69 -12.73
C PRO A 20 -10.19 -6.29 -12.46
N LYS A 21 -11.22 -5.86 -13.21
CA LYS A 21 -11.84 -4.52 -13.08
C LYS A 21 -10.82 -3.38 -13.15
N ALA A 22 -9.88 -3.45 -14.11
CA ALA A 22 -8.80 -2.48 -14.29
C ALA A 22 -9.26 -1.02 -14.49
N ASN A 23 -10.56 -0.79 -14.72
CA ASN A 23 -11.17 0.53 -14.82
C ASN A 23 -11.57 1.17 -13.47
N VAL A 24 -11.38 0.48 -12.34
CA VAL A 24 -11.84 0.96 -11.01
C VAL A 24 -10.68 1.36 -10.09
N GLY A 25 -9.70 0.48 -9.91
CA GLY A 25 -8.63 0.67 -8.92
C GLY A 25 -7.37 1.33 -9.48
N PRO A 26 -6.78 0.81 -10.57
CA PRO A 26 -5.56 1.36 -11.12
C PRO A 26 -5.75 2.77 -11.68
N PHE A 27 -4.72 3.59 -11.54
CA PHE A 27 -4.60 4.88 -12.22
C PHE A 27 -3.25 4.97 -12.91
N LYS A 28 -3.15 5.85 -13.91
CA LYS A 28 -1.87 6.13 -14.58
C LYS A 28 -1.00 6.97 -13.63
N VAL A 29 0.15 6.44 -13.25
CA VAL A 29 1.12 7.17 -12.45
C VAL A 29 1.64 8.37 -13.26
N PRO A 30 1.64 9.60 -12.68
CA PRO A 30 2.28 10.75 -13.31
C PRO A 30 3.79 10.53 -13.45
N GLY A 31 4.37 10.84 -14.62
CA GLY A 31 5.80 10.65 -14.91
C GLY A 31 6.77 11.60 -14.19
N THR A 32 6.33 12.25 -13.11
CA THR A 32 7.15 13.17 -12.30
C THR A 32 7.98 12.47 -11.22
N LEU A 33 7.71 11.19 -10.96
CA LEU A 33 8.37 10.40 -9.93
C LEU A 33 8.96 9.12 -10.54
N ALA A 34 10.06 8.64 -9.96
CA ALA A 34 10.65 7.35 -10.31
C ALA A 34 9.77 6.19 -9.82
N ASP A 35 9.79 5.08 -10.55
CA ASP A 35 8.97 3.89 -10.28
C ASP A 35 9.19 3.34 -8.87
N GLU A 36 10.42 3.34 -8.37
CA GLU A 36 10.76 2.82 -7.04
C GLU A 36 10.12 3.63 -5.92
N LYS A 37 9.82 4.91 -6.16
CA LYS A 37 9.13 5.76 -5.18
C LYS A 37 7.63 5.50 -5.17
N VAL A 38 7.03 5.31 -6.34
CA VAL A 38 5.58 5.09 -6.45
C VAL A 38 5.18 3.63 -6.17
N LEU A 39 6.13 2.69 -6.27
CA LEU A 39 5.90 1.27 -6.00
C LEU A 39 5.25 1.04 -4.63
N PHE A 40 5.69 1.77 -3.60
CA PHE A 40 5.17 1.61 -2.25
C PHE A 40 3.72 2.09 -2.07
N LEU A 41 3.18 2.89 -3.02
CA LEU A 41 1.78 3.29 -3.03
C LEU A 41 0.82 2.13 -3.31
N SER A 42 1.30 0.96 -3.76
CA SER A 42 0.43 -0.18 -4.03
C SER A 42 0.03 -0.95 -2.76
N ASP A 43 0.72 -0.76 -1.64
CA ASP A 43 0.52 -1.58 -0.44
C ASP A 43 0.95 -0.88 0.86
N ILE A 44 2.25 -0.82 1.13
CA ILE A 44 2.72 -0.52 2.49
C ILE A 44 2.50 0.93 2.91
N LEU A 45 2.62 1.88 1.98
CA LEU A 45 2.39 3.29 2.26
C LEU A 45 0.90 3.61 2.55
N PRO A 46 -0.06 3.24 1.68
CA PRO A 46 -1.47 3.46 2.00
C PRO A 46 -1.94 2.64 3.21
N THR A 47 -1.36 1.46 3.46
CA THR A 47 -1.64 0.69 4.67
C THR A 47 -1.22 1.45 5.93
N ALA A 48 -0.01 2.00 5.95
CA ALA A 48 0.48 2.84 7.05
C ALA A 48 -0.38 4.09 7.24
N TRP A 49 -0.68 4.79 6.14
CA TRP A 49 -1.54 5.97 6.15
C TRP A 49 -2.94 5.68 6.71
N GLN A 50 -3.55 4.57 6.29
CA GLN A 50 -4.86 4.16 6.79
C GLN A 50 -4.82 3.83 8.29
N ALA A 51 -3.72 3.23 8.78
CA ALA A 51 -3.55 2.96 10.20
C ALA A 51 -3.48 4.26 11.02
N VAL A 52 -2.72 5.26 10.55
CA VAL A 52 -2.61 6.58 11.19
C VAL A 52 -3.96 7.30 11.23
N LEU A 53 -4.71 7.29 10.12
CA LEU A 53 -6.04 7.87 10.06
C LEU A 53 -7.02 7.17 11.01
N ASN A 54 -7.03 5.84 11.02
CA ASN A 54 -7.93 5.06 11.88
C ASN A 54 -7.59 5.19 13.37
N ALA A 55 -6.33 5.47 13.70
CA ALA A 55 -5.90 5.75 15.07
C ALA A 55 -6.29 7.16 15.55
N GLY A 56 -6.84 8.01 14.68
CA GLY A 56 -7.28 9.36 15.04
C GLY A 56 -6.13 10.28 15.49
N ILE A 57 -4.92 10.04 14.98
CA ILE A 57 -3.73 10.81 15.35
C ILE A 57 -3.90 12.27 14.90
N GLY A 58 -3.60 13.19 15.80
CA GLY A 58 -3.64 14.63 15.56
C GLY A 58 -2.35 15.33 15.99
N GLN A 59 -2.32 16.64 15.80
CA GLN A 59 -1.19 17.45 16.25
C GLN A 59 -1.03 17.36 17.78
N GLY A 60 0.17 17.02 18.25
CA GLY A 60 0.47 16.88 19.68
C GLY A 60 0.13 15.52 20.28
N SER A 61 -0.38 14.56 19.50
CA SER A 61 -0.57 13.18 19.97
C SER A 61 0.78 12.53 20.33
N THR A 62 0.80 11.84 21.47
CA THR A 62 1.86 10.86 21.78
C THR A 62 1.43 9.50 21.24
N VAL A 63 2.23 8.90 20.36
CA VAL A 63 1.88 7.68 19.61
C VAL A 63 2.85 6.56 19.95
N ALA A 64 2.35 5.34 20.08
CA ALA A 64 3.16 4.13 20.13
C ALA A 64 2.90 3.28 18.88
N ILE A 65 3.97 2.92 18.17
CA ILE A 65 3.92 2.03 17.01
C ILE A 65 4.51 0.68 17.42
N TYR A 66 3.68 -0.36 17.44
CA TYR A 66 4.10 -1.72 17.79
C TYR A 66 4.50 -2.49 16.53
N GLY A 67 5.80 -2.46 16.23
CA GLY A 67 6.42 -3.16 15.10
C GLY A 67 7.20 -2.22 14.20
N ALA A 68 8.49 -2.50 14.00
CA ALA A 68 9.42 -1.68 13.20
C ALA A 68 9.69 -2.27 11.80
N GLY A 69 8.70 -2.97 11.24
CA GLY A 69 8.74 -3.43 9.85
C GLY A 69 8.39 -2.29 8.87
N PRO A 70 8.37 -2.54 7.54
CA PRO A 70 8.18 -1.50 6.53
C PRO A 70 6.92 -0.64 6.74
N VAL A 71 5.78 -1.25 7.09
CA VAL A 71 4.54 -0.50 7.39
C VAL A 71 4.71 0.36 8.64
N GLY A 72 5.28 -0.17 9.72
CA GLY A 72 5.49 0.58 10.95
C GLY A 72 6.46 1.75 10.78
N LEU A 73 7.50 1.58 9.96
CA LEU A 73 8.42 2.66 9.60
C LEU A 73 7.75 3.75 8.74
N MET A 74 6.74 3.41 7.94
CA MET A 74 5.97 4.39 7.17
C MET A 74 4.86 5.07 7.98
N SER A 75 4.46 4.49 9.11
CA SER A 75 3.50 5.09 10.03
C SER A 75 4.13 6.13 10.97
N ALA A 76 5.46 6.15 11.05
CA ALA A 76 6.24 7.06 11.89
C ALA A 76 6.58 8.35 11.14
#